data_AF-K1TQ82-F1
#
_entry.id   AF-K1TQ82-F1
#
_cell.length_a   1.000
_cell.length_b   1.000
_cell.length_c   1.000
_cell.angle_alpha   90.00
_cell.angle_beta   90.00
_cell.angle_gamma   90.00
#
_symmetry.space_group_name_H-M   'P 1'
#
loop_
_entity.id
_entity.type
_entity.pdbx_description
1 polymer ?
#
loop_
_entity_poly.entity_id
_entity_poly.type
_entity_poly.pdbx_seq_one_letter_code
_entity_poly.pdbx_strand_id
1 'polypeptide(L)'
;MAVVPFRGQERRFRSADRTRWERIVAGADAVEFLAEGYHPGCYAVRNRHLVARASLVVAWYDGSPGGTQYTVREALRGGRELINLHPDVQLSVRPVDPHLF
;
A
#
# COMPACT_ATOMS: atom_id res chain seq x y z
N MET A 1 3.69 11.65 1.84
CA MET A 1 2.93 11.16 3.02
C MET A 1 3.13 9.66 3.23
N ALA A 2 3.38 9.23 4.47
CA ALA A 2 3.43 7.83 4.88
C ALA A 2 2.17 7.48 5.70
N VAL A 3 1.53 6.34 5.37
CA VAL A 3 0.34 5.85 6.11
C VAL A 3 0.72 4.62 6.91
N VAL A 4 0.61 4.74 8.23
CA VAL A 4 0.96 3.71 9.20
C VAL A 4 -0.33 3.07 9.74
N PRO A 5 -0.46 1.73 9.70
CA PRO A 5 -1.69 1.04 10.08
C PRO A 5 -2.07 1.25 11.54
N PHE A 6 -1.10 1.40 12.45
CA PHE A 6 -1.35 1.69 13.87
C PHE A 6 -0.11 2.26 14.57
N ARG A 7 -0.30 3.00 15.67
CA ARG A 7 0.81 3.48 16.52
C ARG A 7 1.54 2.31 17.19
N GLY A 8 2.87 2.36 17.21
CA GLY A 8 3.67 1.29 17.78
C GLY A 8 3.94 0.12 16.83
N GLN A 9 3.62 0.23 15.54
CA GLN A 9 3.94 -0.81 14.55
C GLN A 9 5.43 -1.19 14.58
N GLU A 10 6.30 -0.20 14.73
CA GLU A 10 7.75 -0.33 14.74
C GLU A 10 8.27 -1.22 15.88
N ARG A 11 7.49 -1.37 16.97
CA ARG A 11 7.82 -2.25 18.09
C ARG A 11 7.86 -3.73 17.68
N ARG A 12 7.17 -4.09 16.59
CA ARG A 12 7.16 -5.45 16.03
C ARG A 12 8.33 -5.75 15.09
N PHE A 13 9.13 -4.74 14.74
CA PHE A 13 10.27 -4.93 13.85
C PHE A 13 11.52 -5.36 14.61
N ARG A 14 12.38 -6.11 13.91
CA ARG A 14 13.76 -6.34 14.33
C ARG A 14 14.52 -5.02 14.36
N SER A 15 15.61 -4.94 15.13
CA SER A 15 16.36 -3.70 15.33
C SER A 15 16.73 -2.99 14.02
N ALA A 16 17.30 -3.71 13.05
CA ALA A 16 17.68 -3.13 11.75
C ALA A 16 16.48 -2.55 10.98
N ASP A 17 15.35 -3.26 10.98
CA ASP A 17 14.12 -2.82 10.30
C ASP A 17 13.46 -1.64 11.02
N ARG A 18 13.57 -1.58 12.36
CA ARG A 18 13.10 -0.44 13.16
C ARG A 18 13.89 0.82 12.82
N THR A 19 15.21 0.74 12.81
CA THR A 19 16.07 1.87 12.42
C THR A 19 15.77 2.35 11.00
N ARG A 20 15.53 1.40 10.07
CA ARG A 20 15.11 1.74 8.70
C ARG A 20 13.75 2.44 8.68
N TRP A 21 12.77 1.94 9.43
CA TRP A 21 11.44 2.54 9.55
C TRP A 21 11.50 3.95 10.12
N GLU A 22 12.27 4.18 11.18
CA GLU A 22 12.44 5.51 11.81
C GLU A 22 12.96 6.53 10.81
N ARG A 23 13.97 6.17 10.01
CA ARG A 23 14.49 7.04 8.94
C ARG A 23 13.44 7.37 7.88
N ILE A 24 12.66 6.38 7.45
CA ILE A 24 11.59 6.57 6.44
C ILE A 24 10.50 7.50 6.97
N VAL A 25 10.07 7.30 8.22
CA VAL A 25 9.03 8.10 8.86
C VAL A 25 9.50 9.53 9.11
N ALA A 26 10.74 9.71 9.59
CA ALA A 26 11.32 11.04 9.80
C ALA A 26 11.52 11.83 8.49
N GLY A 27 11.73 11.12 7.37
CA GLY A 27 11.89 11.74 6.05
C GLY A 27 10.58 11.96 5.28
N ALA A 28 9.42 11.55 5.81
CA ALA A 28 8.14 11.72 5.12
C ALA A 28 7.57 13.12 5.38
N ASP A 29 6.98 13.76 4.36
CA ASP A 29 6.36 15.10 4.50
C ASP A 29 5.21 15.13 5.52
N ALA A 30 4.54 14.00 5.67
CA ALA A 30 3.44 13.80 6.60
C ALA A 30 3.34 12.32 6.97
N VAL A 31 2.88 12.04 8.18
CA VAL A 31 2.68 10.68 8.71
C VAL A 31 1.28 10.59 9.30
N GLU A 32 0.47 9.66 8.79
CA GLU A 32 -0.88 9.41 9.28
C GLU A 32 -0.94 8.03 9.94
N PHE A 33 -1.44 7.98 11.18
CA PHE A 33 -1.72 6.73 11.89
C PHE A 33 -3.23 6.46 11.85
N LEU A 34 -3.63 5.29 11.34
CA LEU A 34 -5.06 4.97 11.17
C LEU A 34 -5.70 4.31 12.40
N ALA A 35 -4.89 3.87 13.37
CA ALA A 35 -5.35 3.29 14.63
C ALA A 35 -4.35 3.56 15.76
N GLU A 36 -4.85 3.60 17.00
CA GLU A 36 -4.03 3.79 18.20
C GLU A 36 -3.30 2.51 18.64
N GLY A 37 -3.69 1.34 18.11
CA GLY A 37 -3.06 0.07 18.41
C GLY A 37 -3.40 -1.00 17.38
N TYR A 38 -2.72 -2.15 17.47
CA TYR A 38 -3.00 -3.25 16.57
C TYR A 38 -4.40 -3.83 16.79
N HIS A 39 -5.12 -4.01 15.70
CA HIS A 39 -6.30 -4.87 15.65
C HIS A 39 -6.30 -5.70 14.35
N PRO A 40 -6.98 -6.86 14.34
CA PRO A 40 -7.21 -7.60 13.10
C PRO A 40 -7.81 -6.69 12.03
N GLY A 41 -7.21 -6.69 10.83
CA GLY A 41 -7.67 -5.88 9.70
C GLY A 41 -7.04 -4.49 9.54
N CYS A 42 -6.27 -3.98 10.51
CA CYS A 42 -5.64 -2.64 10.41
C CYS A 42 -4.77 -2.46 9.15
N TYR A 43 -4.09 -3.52 8.70
CA TYR A 43 -3.32 -3.50 7.45
C TYR A 43 -4.20 -3.39 6.20
N ALA A 44 -5.37 -4.04 6.18
CA ALA A 44 -6.30 -3.95 5.06
C ALA A 44 -6.91 -2.55 4.97
N VAL A 45 -7.28 -1.96 6.12
CA VAL A 45 -7.73 -0.57 6.22
C VAL A 45 -6.65 0.38 5.67
N ARG A 46 -5.40 0.19 6.08
CA ARG A 46 -4.25 0.96 5.55
C ARG A 46 -4.10 0.81 4.05
N ASN A 47 -4.14 -0.41 3.52
CA ASN A 47 -3.98 -0.63 2.08
C ASN A 47 -5.11 0.01 1.28
N ARG A 48 -6.37 -0.08 1.74
CA ARG A 48 -7.50 0.62 1.12
C ARG A 48 -7.32 2.14 1.15
N HIS A 49 -6.85 2.68 2.27
CA HIS A 49 -6.61 4.11 2.42
C HIS A 49 -5.54 4.62 1.43
N LEU A 50 -4.45 3.86 1.24
CA LEU A 50 -3.42 4.17 0.25
C LEU A 50 -3.99 4.15 -1.18
N VAL A 51 -4.69 3.08 -1.55
CA VAL A 51 -5.26 2.91 -2.91
C VAL A 51 -6.30 3.99 -3.22
N ALA A 52 -7.12 4.39 -2.25
CA ALA A 52 -8.13 5.42 -2.44
C ALA A 52 -7.54 6.80 -2.78
N ARG A 53 -6.28 7.06 -2.40
CA ARG A 53 -5.58 8.34 -2.59
C ARG A 53 -4.50 8.29 -3.68
N ALA A 54 -4.30 7.12 -4.30
CA ALA A 54 -3.32 6.96 -5.36
C ALA A 54 -3.97 7.18 -6.74
N SER A 55 -3.27 7.86 -7.63
CA SER A 55 -3.56 7.84 -9.07
C SER A 55 -2.98 6.57 -9.73
N LEU A 56 -1.79 6.16 -9.27
CA LEU A 56 -1.04 4.99 -9.72
C LEU A 56 -0.61 4.13 -8.53
N VAL A 57 -0.80 2.82 -8.65
CA VAL A 57 -0.26 1.81 -7.74
C VAL A 57 0.90 1.11 -8.45
N VAL A 58 2.09 1.19 -7.86
CA VAL A 58 3.25 0.40 -8.30
C VAL A 58 3.39 -0.80 -7.37
N ALA A 59 3.36 -2.00 -7.95
CA ALA A 59 3.39 -3.26 -7.21
C ALA A 59 4.65 -4.07 -7.53
N TRP A 60 5.02 -4.92 -6.57
CA TRP A 60 5.89 -6.08 -6.78
C TRP A 60 5.10 -7.31 -6.36
N TYR A 61 4.37 -7.89 -7.32
CA TYR A 61 3.39 -8.95 -7.08
C TYR A 61 3.65 -10.16 -7.97
N ASP A 62 3.94 -11.30 -7.35
CA ASP A 62 4.28 -12.57 -8.00
C ASP A 62 3.05 -13.46 -8.28
N GLY A 63 1.83 -12.99 -7.97
CA GLY A 63 0.61 -13.77 -8.11
C GLY A 63 0.19 -14.53 -6.83
N SER A 64 1.02 -14.55 -5.79
CA SER A 64 0.75 -15.29 -4.55
C SER A 64 -0.41 -14.71 -3.72
N PRO A 65 -1.20 -15.53 -3.01
CA PRO A 65 -2.26 -15.02 -2.15
C PRO A 65 -1.70 -14.21 -0.98
N GLY A 66 -2.36 -13.10 -0.61
CA GLY A 66 -1.96 -12.32 0.57
C GLY A 66 -2.30 -10.83 0.49
N GLY A 67 -1.61 -10.03 1.31
CA GLY A 67 -1.84 -8.58 1.41
C GLY A 67 -1.57 -7.82 0.11
N THR A 68 -0.58 -8.25 -0.68
CA THR A 68 -0.29 -7.65 -1.99
C THR A 68 -1.39 -7.95 -2.99
N GLN A 69 -1.87 -9.20 -3.06
CA GLN A 69 -3.04 -9.57 -3.88
C GLN A 69 -4.27 -8.74 -3.52
N TYR A 70 -4.55 -8.57 -2.22
CA TYR A 70 -5.65 -7.72 -1.76
C TYR A 70 -5.49 -6.30 -2.31
N THR A 71 -4.31 -5.70 -2.17
CA THR A 71 -4.04 -4.32 -2.58
C THR A 71 -4.17 -4.13 -4.10
N VAL A 72 -3.63 -5.06 -4.90
CA VAL A 72 -3.77 -5.07 -6.36
C VAL A 72 -5.24 -5.15 -6.77
N ARG A 73 -6.03 -6.02 -6.13
CA ARG A 73 -7.47 -6.14 -6.41
C ARG A 73 -8.23 -4.86 -6.07
N GLU A 74 -7.92 -4.22 -4.95
CA GLU A 74 -8.56 -2.95 -4.59
C GLU A 74 -8.18 -1.84 -5.58
N ALA A 75 -6.95 -1.81 -6.10
CA ALA A 75 -6.53 -0.87 -7.14
C ALA A 75 -7.33 -1.05 -8.42
N LEU A 76 -7.44 -2.29 -8.90
CA LEU A 76 -8.21 -2.63 -10.10
C LEU A 76 -9.71 -2.29 -9.92
N ARG A 77 -10.30 -2.65 -8.78
CA ARG A 77 -11.71 -2.33 -8.46
C ARG A 77 -11.96 -0.82 -8.37
N GLY A 78 -10.98 -0.08 -7.87
CA GLY A 78 -11.03 1.37 -7.77
C GLY A 78 -10.66 2.10 -9.06
N GLY A 79 -10.42 1.39 -10.16
CA GLY A 79 -10.02 1.97 -11.45
C GLY A 79 -8.71 2.75 -11.37
N ARG A 80 -7.77 2.35 -10.51
CA ARG A 80 -6.45 3.00 -10.38
C ARG A 80 -5.52 2.49 -11.47
N GLU A 81 -4.63 3.34 -11.94
CA GLU A 81 -3.52 2.87 -12.77
C GLU A 81 -2.69 1.88 -11.95
N LEU A 82 -2.26 0.79 -12.58
CA LEU A 82 -1.47 -0.24 -11.95
C LEU A 82 -0.29 -0.60 -12.84
N ILE A 83 0.92 -0.56 -12.29
CA ILE A 83 2.13 -1.10 -12.90
C ILE A 83 2.70 -2.14 -11.94
N ASN A 84 2.79 -3.39 -12.39
CA ASN A 84 3.47 -4.44 -11.65
C ASN A 84 4.88 -4.66 -12.21
N LEU A 85 5.90 -4.46 -11.37
CA LEU A 85 7.30 -4.59 -11.74
C LEU A 85 7.83 -6.03 -11.61
N HIS A 86 7.02 -6.96 -11.11
CA HIS A 86 7.42 -8.36 -10.97
C HIS A 86 7.60 -9.02 -12.35
N PRO A 87 8.77 -9.64 -12.64
CA PRO A 87 9.09 -10.12 -13.99
C PRO A 87 8.10 -11.18 -14.51
N ASP A 88 7.68 -12.10 -13.64
CA ASP A 88 6.90 -13.27 -14.06
C ASP A 88 5.40 -12.99 -14.25
N VAL A 89 4.89 -11.89 -13.68
CA VAL A 89 3.47 -11.53 -13.73
C VAL A 89 3.39 -10.05 -14.06
N GLN A 90 3.27 -9.72 -15.35
CA GLN A 90 3.12 -8.34 -15.77
C GLN A 90 1.64 -7.93 -15.75
N LEU A 91 1.32 -6.93 -14.94
CA LEU A 91 0.00 -6.29 -14.88
C LEU A 91 0.20 -4.79 -15.11
N SER A 92 -0.19 -4.32 -16.28
CA SER A 92 -0.20 -2.90 -16.64
C SER A 92 -1.61 -2.54 -17.04
N VAL A 93 -2.31 -1.78 -16.20
CA VAL A 93 -3.68 -1.37 -16.44
C VAL A 93 -3.75 0.14 -16.33
N ARG A 94 -4.19 0.79 -17.41
CA ARG A 94 -4.56 2.21 -17.39
C ARG A 94 -6.06 2.34 -17.18
N PRO A 95 -6.52 3.30 -16.36
CA PRO A 95 -7.94 3.62 -16.28
C PRO A 95 -8.41 4.00 -17.69
N VAL A 96 -9.53 3.42 -18.14
CA VAL A 96 -10.22 3.93 -19.33
C VAL A 96 -10.83 5.27 -18.93
N ASP A 97 -10.60 6.33 -19.72
CA ASP A 97 -11.21 7.64 -19.46
C ASP A 97 -12.74 7.48 -19.50
N PRO A 98 -13.45 7.75 -18.39
CA PRO A 98 -14.90 7.62 -18.35
C PRO A 98 -15.62 8.59 -19.30
N HIS A 99 -14.93 9.58 -19.87
CA HIS A 99 -15.46 10.52 -20.85
C HIS A 99 -15.37 10.04 -22.32
N LEU A 100 -14.90 8.82 -22.57
CA LEU A 100 -14.79 8.25 -23.92
C LEU A 100 -16.10 7.62 -24.48
N PHE A 101 -17.24 7.83 -23.82
CA PHE A 101 -18.58 7.43 -24.30
C PHE A 101 -19.62 8.51 -24.01
#